data_AF-A0AAV4X044-F1
#
_entry.id   AF-A0AAV4X044-F1
#
_cell.length_a   1.000
_cell.length_b   1.000
_cell.length_c   1.000
_cell.angle_alpha   90.00
_cell.angle_beta   90.00
_cell.angle_gamma   90.00
#
_symmetry.space_group_name_H-M   'P 1'
#
loop_
_entity.id
_entity.type
_entity.pdbx_description
1 polymer ?
#
loop_
_entity_poly.entity_id
_entity_poly.type
_entity_poly.pdbx_seq_one_letter_code
_entity_poly.pdbx_strand_id
1 'polypeptide(L)'
;MQTVLWALLSVWLHLPIAVWSHARLMMPPSRSSMWRLGFPTKKNFNDNALYCGGIQIQWQRNGGKCGICGDPYNMPHPRDNEANGKYGQGIISRQYLSGQIMEARVDVTTNHRGYFEFKLCPNNNPKKEATQECLNKYPLKLPMAKAQNITLETKEMEIYQ
;
A
#
# COMPACT_ATOMS: atom_id res chain seq x y z
N MET A 1 -25.67 -4.69 -43.62
CA MET A 1 -26.30 -4.42 -42.31
C MET A 1 -25.78 -5.35 -41.21
N GLN A 2 -25.65 -6.66 -41.47
CA GLN A 2 -25.11 -7.64 -40.50
C GLN A 2 -23.68 -7.34 -40.01
N THR A 3 -22.78 -6.91 -40.90
CA THR A 3 -21.36 -6.67 -40.60
C THR A 3 -21.12 -5.52 -39.61
N VAL A 4 -21.99 -4.50 -39.61
CA VAL A 4 -21.92 -3.37 -38.69
C VAL A 4 -22.34 -3.79 -37.27
N LEU A 5 -23.34 -4.67 -37.15
CA LEU A 5 -23.75 -5.26 -35.87
C LEU A 5 -22.65 -6.09 -35.22
N TRP A 6 -21.94 -6.91 -36.01
CA TRP A 6 -20.80 -7.70 -35.50
C TRP A 6 -19.61 -6.84 -35.09
N ALA A 7 -19.31 -5.77 -35.83
CA ALA A 7 -18.24 -4.83 -35.48
C ALA A 7 -18.54 -4.04 -34.20
N LEU A 8 -19.81 -3.65 -33.97
CA LEU A 8 -20.22 -2.98 -32.74
C LEU A 8 -20.17 -3.92 -31.52
N LEU A 9 -20.53 -5.20 -31.71
CA LEU A 9 -20.40 -6.25 -30.68
C LEU A 9 -18.93 -6.55 -30.32
N SER A 10 -18.02 -6.57 -31.30
CA SER A 10 -16.59 -6.78 -31.03
C SER A 10 -15.91 -5.60 -30.33
N VAL A 11 -16.36 -4.36 -30.59
CA VAL A 11 -15.85 -3.16 -29.90
C VAL A 11 -16.28 -3.14 -28.42
N TRP A 12 -17.46 -3.65 -28.08
CA TRP A 12 -17.91 -3.81 -26.69
C TRP A 12 -17.14 -4.91 -25.94
N LEU A 13 -16.64 -5.94 -26.62
CA LEU A 13 -15.90 -7.04 -26.01
C LEU A 13 -14.42 -6.71 -25.70
N HIS A 14 -13.91 -5.59 -26.22
CA HIS A 14 -12.52 -5.17 -26.06
C HIS A 14 -12.36 -3.93 -25.16
N LEU A 15 -13.35 -3.59 -24.33
CA LEU A 15 -13.10 -2.61 -23.26
C LEU A 15 -12.02 -3.19 -22.32
N PRO A 16 -10.83 -2.57 -22.21
CA PRO A 16 -9.85 -2.99 -21.23
C PRO A 16 -10.47 -2.80 -19.85
N ILE A 17 -10.71 -3.91 -19.15
CA ILE A 17 -11.13 -3.89 -17.75
C ILE A 17 -9.96 -3.28 -17.00
N ALA A 18 -10.05 -1.99 -16.67
CA ALA A 18 -9.10 -1.33 -15.80
C ALA A 18 -9.22 -1.97 -14.42
N VAL A 19 -8.33 -2.91 -14.15
CA VAL A 19 -8.26 -3.64 -12.90
C VAL A 19 -7.38 -2.84 -11.93
N TRP A 20 -8.00 -2.15 -10.97
CA TRP A 20 -7.30 -1.41 -9.91
C TRP A 20 -7.32 -2.14 -8.58
N SER A 21 -6.15 -2.55 -8.09
CA SER A 21 -5.99 -3.12 -6.75
C SER A 21 -6.11 -2.07 -5.68
N HIS A 22 -6.94 -2.39 -4.69
CA HIS A 22 -7.18 -1.51 -3.56
C HIS A 22 -7.03 -2.30 -2.27
N ALA A 23 -6.07 -1.89 -1.47
CA ALA A 23 -5.78 -2.48 -0.17
C ALA A 23 -5.21 -1.41 0.77
N ARG A 24 -5.38 -1.63 2.06
CA ARG A 24 -4.81 -0.79 3.12
C ARG A 24 -4.29 -1.62 4.26
N LEU A 25 -3.18 -1.20 4.85
CA LEU A 25 -2.65 -1.79 6.07
C LEU A 25 -3.47 -1.28 7.26
N MET A 26 -4.18 -2.19 7.93
CA MET A 26 -5.04 -1.90 9.08
C MET A 26 -4.35 -2.22 10.40
N MET A 27 -3.41 -3.16 10.45
CA MET A 27 -2.60 -3.43 11.64
C MET A 27 -1.14 -3.64 11.25
N PRO A 28 -0.19 -2.92 11.89
CA PRO A 28 -0.41 -1.60 12.47
C PRO A 28 -1.04 -0.66 11.42
N PRO A 29 -2.01 0.21 11.75
CA PRO A 29 -2.70 1.01 10.75
C PRO A 29 -1.71 1.94 10.03
N SER A 30 -1.78 1.98 8.69
CA SER A 30 -1.03 2.95 7.90
C SER A 30 -1.48 4.38 8.21
N ARG A 31 -0.63 5.37 7.91
CA ARG A 31 -0.90 6.81 8.14
C ARG A 31 -2.27 7.25 7.60
N SER A 32 -2.63 6.84 6.39
CA SER A 32 -3.94 7.13 5.80
C SER A 32 -5.13 6.39 6.43
N SER A 33 -4.89 5.28 7.13
CA SER A 33 -5.96 4.43 7.70
C SER A 33 -6.18 4.63 9.19
N MET A 34 -5.29 5.38 9.88
CA MET A 34 -5.35 5.61 11.32
C MET A 34 -6.73 6.10 11.79
N TRP A 35 -7.37 6.99 11.02
CA TRP A 35 -8.69 7.54 11.36
C TRP A 35 -9.79 6.47 11.46
N ARG A 36 -9.67 5.34 10.75
CA ARG A 36 -10.64 4.24 10.82
C ARG A 36 -10.61 3.55 12.18
N LEU A 37 -9.50 3.65 12.90
CA LEU A 37 -9.30 3.05 14.22
C LEU A 37 -9.33 4.08 15.35
N GLY A 38 -9.96 5.24 15.13
CA GLY A 38 -10.22 6.24 16.18
C GLY A 38 -9.04 7.15 16.52
N PHE A 39 -7.92 7.08 15.80
CA PHE A 39 -6.83 8.03 15.99
C PHE A 39 -7.26 9.45 15.55
N PRO A 40 -6.74 10.51 16.19
CA PRO A 40 -7.06 11.90 15.87
C PRO A 40 -6.33 12.41 14.61
N THR A 41 -6.47 11.69 13.51
CA THR A 41 -5.84 11.98 12.22
C THR A 41 -6.85 12.48 11.18
N LYS A 42 -6.39 13.24 10.19
CA LYS A 42 -7.24 13.62 9.05
C LYS A 42 -7.78 12.38 8.32
N LYS A 43 -9.06 12.39 7.96
CA LYS A 43 -9.69 11.28 7.23
C LYS A 43 -9.18 11.23 5.79
N ASN A 44 -8.67 10.08 5.38
CA ASN A 44 -8.51 9.75 3.98
C ASN A 44 -9.53 8.67 3.61
N PHE A 45 -10.61 9.06 2.91
CA PHE A 45 -11.64 8.10 2.50
C PHE A 45 -11.16 7.12 1.41
N ASN A 46 -10.06 7.47 0.73
CA ASN A 46 -9.41 6.69 -0.33
C ASN A 46 -8.10 6.05 0.16
N ASP A 47 -8.05 5.69 1.45
CA ASP A 47 -6.87 5.14 2.13
C ASP A 47 -6.46 3.74 1.66
N ASN A 48 -7.35 3.04 0.95
CA ASN A 48 -7.08 1.81 0.23
C ASN A 48 -6.47 2.03 -1.17
N ALA A 49 -6.22 3.27 -1.56
CA ALA A 49 -5.88 3.64 -2.91
C ALA A 49 -4.55 4.45 -2.97
N LEU A 50 -3.56 4.00 -2.22
CA LEU A 50 -2.19 4.52 -2.27
C LEU A 50 -1.35 3.74 -3.31
N TYR A 51 -1.77 3.78 -4.57
CA TYR A 51 -1.22 3.02 -5.70
C TYR A 51 -0.32 3.89 -6.60
N CYS A 52 0.56 4.69 -5.99
CA CYS A 52 1.58 5.50 -6.68
C CYS A 52 1.01 6.53 -7.67
N GLY A 53 -0.26 6.92 -7.49
CA GLY A 53 -0.98 7.85 -8.38
C GLY A 53 -1.61 7.22 -9.62
N GLY A 54 -1.58 5.89 -9.78
CA GLY A 54 -2.12 5.22 -10.96
C GLY A 54 -1.06 4.73 -11.93
N ILE A 55 -1.40 3.68 -12.69
CA ILE A 55 -0.49 3.02 -13.62
C ILE A 55 0.13 3.98 -14.63
N GLN A 56 -0.65 4.94 -15.16
CA GLN A 56 -0.14 5.97 -16.07
C GLN A 56 0.84 6.93 -15.38
N ILE A 57 0.52 7.37 -14.17
CA ILE A 57 1.40 8.27 -13.41
C ILE A 57 2.68 7.56 -13.02
N GLN A 58 2.60 6.34 -12.49
CA GLN A 58 3.75 5.55 -12.08
C GLN A 58 4.66 5.21 -13.27
N TRP A 59 4.14 4.56 -14.30
CA TRP A 59 4.98 3.97 -15.34
C TRP A 59 5.27 4.94 -16.49
N GLN A 60 4.28 5.67 -16.98
CA GLN A 60 4.48 6.54 -18.15
C GLN A 60 5.13 7.88 -17.77
N ARG A 61 4.80 8.45 -16.59
CA ARG A 61 5.32 9.75 -16.18
C ARG A 61 6.50 9.67 -15.21
N ASN A 62 6.47 8.71 -14.28
CA ASN A 62 7.46 8.62 -13.21
C ASN A 62 8.50 7.50 -13.42
N GLY A 63 8.49 6.81 -14.57
CA GLY A 63 9.49 5.78 -14.89
C GLY A 63 9.47 4.59 -13.93
N GLY A 64 8.28 4.18 -13.47
CA GLY A 64 8.07 3.10 -12.51
C GLY A 64 8.20 3.52 -11.04
N LYS A 65 8.64 4.76 -10.76
CA LYS A 65 8.89 5.23 -9.40
C LYS A 65 7.60 5.51 -8.62
N CYS A 66 7.67 5.29 -7.31
CA CYS A 66 6.59 5.51 -6.36
C CYS A 66 7.12 6.27 -5.13
N GLY A 67 6.29 7.10 -4.49
CA GLY A 67 6.61 7.61 -3.15
C GLY A 67 6.65 6.46 -2.15
N ILE A 68 7.53 6.50 -1.16
CA ILE A 68 7.77 5.35 -0.25
C ILE A 68 6.55 5.02 0.62
N CYS A 69 5.57 5.92 0.70
CA CYS A 69 4.31 5.75 1.40
C CYS A 69 3.10 5.59 0.45
N GLY A 70 3.33 5.30 -0.84
CA GLY A 70 2.29 5.02 -1.84
C GLY A 70 1.73 6.25 -2.58
N ASP A 71 2.22 7.44 -2.26
CA ASP A 71 1.89 8.68 -2.98
C ASP A 71 2.52 8.71 -4.39
N PRO A 72 1.98 9.52 -5.34
CA PRO A 72 2.60 9.75 -6.63
C PRO A 72 4.03 10.31 -6.49
N TYR A 73 5.00 9.73 -7.19
CA TYR A 73 6.41 10.14 -7.08
C TYR A 73 6.66 11.61 -7.49
N ASN A 74 5.89 12.14 -8.45
CA ASN A 74 5.98 13.54 -8.88
C ASN A 74 5.29 14.55 -7.94
N MET A 75 4.65 14.12 -6.86
CA MET A 75 4.13 15.02 -5.84
C MET A 75 5.29 15.70 -5.09
N PRO A 76 5.22 17.01 -4.80
CA PRO A 76 6.26 17.70 -4.04
C PRO A 76 6.39 17.12 -2.63
N HIS A 77 7.59 17.21 -2.07
CA HIS A 77 7.85 16.82 -0.70
C HIS A 77 7.46 17.94 0.31
N PRO A 78 6.97 17.58 1.51
CA PRO A 78 6.54 16.24 1.89
C PRO A 78 5.26 15.85 1.15
N ARG A 79 5.22 14.61 0.63
CA ARG A 79 3.99 14.06 0.06
C ARG A 79 2.97 13.82 1.17
N ASP A 80 1.71 13.65 0.79
CA ASP A 80 0.60 13.56 1.75
C ASP A 80 0.79 12.50 2.84
N ASN A 81 1.33 11.32 2.50
CA ASN A 81 1.58 10.24 3.45
C ASN A 81 2.99 10.25 4.03
N GLU A 82 3.86 11.18 3.67
CA GLU A 82 5.22 11.29 4.22
C GLU A 82 5.25 12.08 5.54
N ALA A 83 6.39 12.07 6.23
CA ALA A 83 6.63 12.74 7.49
C ALA A 83 6.44 14.26 7.32
N ASN A 84 5.66 14.87 8.22
CA ASN A 84 5.15 16.24 8.10
C ASN A 84 4.15 16.47 6.94
N GLY A 85 3.81 15.43 6.19
CA GLY A 85 2.72 15.45 5.23
C GLY A 85 1.35 15.47 5.91
N LYS A 86 0.29 15.60 5.10
CA LYS A 86 -1.10 15.69 5.56
C LYS A 86 -1.52 14.57 6.52
N TYR A 87 -1.03 13.34 6.30
CA TYR A 87 -1.32 12.15 7.10
C TYR A 87 -0.12 11.68 7.94
N GLY A 88 1.11 12.15 7.67
CA GLY A 88 2.32 11.79 8.43
C GLY A 88 2.56 12.66 9.66
N GLN A 89 1.68 12.56 10.64
CA GLN A 89 1.67 13.40 11.85
C GLN A 89 2.61 12.92 12.98
N GLY A 90 3.41 11.87 12.74
CA GLY A 90 4.37 11.35 13.72
C GLY A 90 3.75 10.58 14.89
N ILE A 91 2.49 10.15 14.77
CA ILE A 91 1.79 9.37 15.80
C ILE A 91 2.24 7.91 15.74
N ILE A 92 2.66 7.36 16.87
CA ILE A 92 2.97 5.93 17.02
C ILE A 92 1.65 5.15 17.14
N SER A 93 1.36 4.29 16.16
CA SER A 93 0.09 3.53 16.13
C SER A 93 0.13 2.22 16.92
N ARG A 94 1.32 1.63 17.07
CA ARG A 94 1.58 0.40 17.81
C ARG A 94 3.01 0.40 18.38
N GLN A 95 3.21 -0.33 19.46
CA GLN A 95 4.50 -0.60 20.08
C GLN A 95 4.71 -2.11 20.13
N TYR A 96 5.93 -2.55 19.86
CA TYR A 96 6.32 -3.95 19.87
C TYR A 96 7.67 -4.08 20.57
N LEU A 97 7.92 -5.24 21.18
CA LEU A 97 9.24 -5.60 21.69
C LEU A 97 10.14 -6.09 20.54
N SER A 98 11.44 -5.90 20.69
CA SER A 98 12.40 -6.47 19.73
C SER A 98 12.27 -8.00 19.68
N GLY A 99 12.20 -8.57 18.48
CA GLY A 99 11.99 -10.01 18.27
C GLY A 99 10.55 -10.49 18.48
N GLN A 100 9.61 -9.61 18.84
CA GLN A 100 8.20 -9.96 18.93
C GLN A 100 7.63 -10.29 17.55
N ILE A 101 6.87 -11.39 17.46
CA ILE A 101 6.01 -11.65 16.30
C ILE A 101 4.88 -10.62 16.30
N MET A 102 4.79 -9.81 15.25
CA MET A 102 3.75 -8.81 15.07
C MET A 102 2.69 -9.31 14.11
N GLU A 103 1.43 -9.00 14.39
CA GLU A 103 0.34 -9.20 13.45
C GLU A 103 0.29 -8.04 12.44
N ALA A 104 0.28 -8.38 11.15
CA ALA A 104 0.04 -7.50 10.03
C ALA A 104 -1.31 -7.84 9.36
N ARG A 105 -2.27 -6.92 9.43
CA ARG A 105 -3.60 -7.08 8.81
C ARG A 105 -3.73 -6.17 7.61
N VAL A 106 -3.93 -6.75 6.43
CA VAL A 106 -4.19 -6.00 5.18
C VAL A 106 -5.66 -6.18 4.80
N ASP A 107 -6.39 -5.07 4.74
CA ASP A 107 -7.76 -5.05 4.24
C ASP A 107 -7.74 -4.88 2.72
N VAL A 108 -7.93 -5.99 2.00
CA VAL A 108 -8.00 -6.03 0.53
C VAL A 108 -9.44 -5.78 0.09
N THR A 109 -9.71 -4.55 -0.35
CA THR A 109 -11.03 -4.14 -0.86
C THR A 109 -11.26 -4.54 -2.32
N THR A 110 -10.20 -4.75 -3.09
CA THR A 110 -10.28 -5.32 -4.43
C THR A 110 -9.04 -6.17 -4.65
N ASN A 111 -9.23 -7.47 -4.89
CA ASN A 111 -8.15 -8.45 -5.02
C ASN A 111 -7.70 -8.57 -6.49
N HIS A 112 -6.41 -8.35 -6.74
CA HIS A 112 -5.80 -8.41 -8.08
C HIS A 112 -4.69 -9.45 -8.18
N ARG A 113 -4.66 -10.40 -7.24
CA ARG A 113 -3.57 -11.36 -7.08
C ARG A 113 -2.25 -10.63 -6.75
N GLY A 114 -1.12 -11.34 -6.81
CA GLY A 114 0.19 -10.82 -6.40
C GLY A 114 0.61 -11.26 -5.00
N TYR A 115 1.43 -10.44 -4.34
CA TYR A 115 2.00 -10.73 -3.02
C TYR A 115 2.22 -9.44 -2.22
N PHE A 116 2.40 -9.58 -0.91
CA PHE A 116 2.76 -8.48 -0.01
C PHE A 116 4.20 -8.64 0.50
N GLU A 117 4.91 -7.52 0.61
CA GLU A 117 6.19 -7.43 1.30
C GLU A 117 6.08 -6.43 2.45
N PHE A 118 6.75 -6.73 3.55
CA PHE A 118 6.86 -5.83 4.69
C PHE A 118 8.33 -5.51 4.96
N LYS A 119 8.62 -4.24 5.22
CA LYS A 119 9.98 -3.74 5.45
C LYS A 119 9.95 -2.75 6.60
N LEU A 120 11.04 -2.69 7.37
CA LEU A 120 11.14 -1.81 8.54
C LEU A 120 12.43 -0.99 8.47
N CYS A 121 12.35 0.34 8.51
CA CYS A 121 13.55 1.17 8.59
C CYS A 121 13.74 1.69 10.02
N PRO A 122 14.92 1.54 10.64
CA PRO A 122 15.24 2.25 11.87
C PRO A 122 15.15 3.77 11.66
N ASN A 123 14.17 4.41 12.30
CA ASN A 123 13.94 5.84 12.19
C ASN A 123 13.51 6.42 13.54
N ASN A 124 14.47 7.00 14.26
CA ASN A 124 14.26 7.55 15.60
C ASN A 124 13.76 9.00 15.57
N ASN A 125 13.32 9.52 14.41
CA ASN A 125 12.78 10.87 14.29
C ASN A 125 11.48 10.86 13.47
N PRO A 126 10.31 11.03 14.10
CA PRO A 126 9.01 11.00 13.39
C PRO A 126 8.81 12.15 12.40
N LYS A 127 9.65 13.19 12.44
CA LYS A 127 9.64 14.31 11.49
C LYS A 127 10.58 14.11 10.30
N LYS A 128 11.37 13.04 10.29
CA LYS A 128 12.25 12.69 9.18
C LYS A 128 11.67 11.47 8.48
N GLU A 129 11.51 11.54 7.16
CA GLU A 129 11.03 10.40 6.40
C GLU A 129 12.12 9.32 6.29
N ALA A 130 11.72 8.05 6.26
CA ALA A 130 12.62 6.96 5.91
C ALA A 130 13.08 7.07 4.45
N THR A 131 13.99 6.20 4.02
CA THR A 131 14.34 6.09 2.59
C THR A 131 14.09 4.67 2.10
N GLN A 132 13.88 4.52 0.79
CA GLN A 132 13.70 3.21 0.19
C GLN A 132 14.95 2.34 0.38
N GLU A 133 16.14 2.94 0.33
CA GLU A 133 17.42 2.27 0.57
C GLU A 133 17.50 1.72 1.99
N CYS A 134 16.99 2.44 2.98
CA CYS A 134 16.91 1.94 4.35
C CYS A 134 15.92 0.78 4.47
N LEU A 135 14.70 0.92 3.97
CA LEU A 135 13.68 -0.13 4.00
C LEU A 135 14.17 -1.43 3.35
N ASN A 136 14.88 -1.32 2.23
CA ASN A 136 15.41 -2.47 1.51
C ASN A 136 16.47 -3.27 2.29
N LYS A 137 17.11 -2.68 3.32
CA LYS A 137 18.07 -3.40 4.18
C LYS A 137 17.40 -4.32 5.21
N TYR A 138 16.11 -4.15 5.47
CA TYR A 138 15.41 -4.78 6.59
C TYR A 138 14.03 -5.33 6.17
N PRO A 139 13.97 -6.31 5.25
CA PRO A 139 12.74 -7.04 4.95
C PRO A 139 12.32 -7.89 6.15
N LEU A 140 11.03 -7.85 6.51
CA LEU A 140 10.46 -8.69 7.56
C LEU A 140 10.10 -10.07 6.99
N LYS A 141 10.26 -11.10 7.82
CA LYS A 141 10.01 -12.49 7.43
C LYS A 141 8.70 -12.99 8.02
N LEU A 142 8.10 -13.95 7.35
CA LEU A 142 6.93 -14.67 7.84
C LEU A 142 7.41 -15.81 8.74
N PRO A 143 6.82 -16.02 9.92
CA PRO A 143 7.20 -17.11 10.80
C PRO A 143 7.09 -18.43 10.03
N MET A 144 8.08 -19.30 10.21
CA MET A 144 8.25 -20.53 9.40
C MET A 144 6.99 -21.40 9.37
N ALA A 145 6.15 -21.36 10.41
CA ALA A 145 4.89 -22.10 10.49
C ALA A 145 3.81 -21.65 9.47
N LYS A 146 3.92 -20.45 8.86
CA LYS A 146 2.93 -19.87 7.92
C LYS A 146 3.47 -19.64 6.51
N ALA A 147 4.76 -19.84 6.26
CA ALA A 147 5.40 -19.50 4.98
C ALA A 147 4.90 -20.34 3.78
N GLN A 148 4.23 -21.47 4.00
CA GLN A 148 3.80 -22.37 2.92
C GLN A 148 2.47 -21.99 2.24
N ASN A 149 1.63 -21.12 2.81
CA ASN A 149 0.28 -20.86 2.29
C ASN A 149 -0.14 -19.37 2.38
N ILE A 150 0.53 -18.47 1.67
CA ILE A 150 0.07 -17.06 1.55
C ILE A 150 -0.42 -16.79 0.14
N THR A 151 -1.56 -17.38 -0.18
CA THR A 151 -2.45 -16.88 -1.23
C THR A 151 -3.33 -15.79 -0.61
N LEU A 152 -3.60 -14.72 -1.37
CA LEU A 152 -4.25 -13.46 -0.97
C LEU A 152 -5.69 -13.54 -0.41
N GLU A 153 -6.11 -14.72 0.04
CA GLU A 153 -7.32 -14.92 0.83
C GLU A 153 -7.12 -14.61 2.32
N THR A 154 -5.87 -14.61 2.80
CA THR A 154 -5.55 -14.32 4.20
C THR A 154 -5.65 -12.82 4.48
N LYS A 155 -6.72 -12.40 5.19
CA LYS A 155 -6.88 -11.03 5.71
C LYS A 155 -5.85 -10.69 6.80
N GLU A 156 -5.23 -11.69 7.42
CA GLU A 156 -4.32 -11.57 8.57
C GLU A 156 -3.02 -12.34 8.32
N MET A 157 -1.88 -11.69 8.52
CA MET A 157 -0.55 -12.27 8.41
C MET A 157 0.23 -11.99 9.70
N GLU A 158 1.08 -12.93 10.12
CA GLU A 158 2.04 -12.69 11.21
C GLU A 158 3.41 -12.47 10.58
N ILE A 159 4.16 -11.48 11.05
CA ILE A 159 5.50 -11.15 10.56
C ILE A 159 6.46 -10.92 11.73
N TYR A 160 7.75 -11.17 11.54
CA TYR A 160 8.78 -10.98 12.54
C TYR A 160 10.08 -10.48 11.91
N GLN A 161 10.97 -9.92 12.74
CA GLN A 161 12.28 -9.42 12.35
C GLN A 161 13.37 -10.45 12.65
#